data_AF-A0A7V9HJ70-F1
#
_entry.id   AF-A0A7V9HJ70-F1
#
_cell.length_a   1.000
_cell.length_b   1.000
_cell.length_c   1.000
_cell.angle_alpha   90.00
_cell.angle_beta   90.00
_cell.angle_gamma   90.00
#
_symmetry.space_group_name_H-M   'P 1'
#
loop_
_entity.id
_entity.type
_entity.pdbx_description
1 polymer ?
#
loop_
_entity_poly.entity_id
_entity_poly.type
_entity_poly.pdbx_seq_one_letter_code
_entity_poly.pdbx_strand_id
1 'polypeptide(L)'
;MSAASRRLAGILLVLYPTAVFGGVSLLNMLVNPGSGYAENAFRQDLWRAGHAHAAVLLLLSLVVLRYVDEANLSTGWKSLARHAVPLAAILLPVAFFLSVLPADATEPNGLIYLAYVGAVSLIAGLLTLGVGLLRGQPPASPAPADSSPARL
;
A
#
# COMPACT_ATOMS: atom_id res chain seq x y z
N MET A 1 5.08 12.50 12.13
CA MET A 1 5.67 11.61 11.10
C MET A 1 7.19 11.68 11.18
N SER A 2 7.87 10.53 11.18
CA SER A 2 9.33 10.39 11.21
C SER A 2 9.97 10.70 9.86
N ALA A 3 11.29 10.94 9.82
CA ALA A 3 12.03 11.16 8.58
C ALA A 3 11.95 9.97 7.61
N ALA A 4 11.94 8.73 8.13
CA ALA A 4 11.79 7.52 7.34
C ALA A 4 10.40 7.45 6.67
N SER A 5 9.33 7.67 7.44
CA SER A 5 7.97 7.70 6.90
C SER A 5 7.80 8.84 5.88
N ARG A 6 8.38 10.02 6.13
CA ARG A 6 8.35 11.16 5.19
C ARG A 6 9.05 10.85 3.87
N ARG A 7 10.24 10.25 3.93
CA ARG A 7 11.00 9.85 2.74
C ARG A 7 10.24 8.83 1.92
N LEU A 8 9.67 7.81 2.57
CA LEU A 8 8.89 6.79 1.89
C LEU A 8 7.63 7.38 1.26
N ALA A 9 6.91 8.28 1.96
CA ALA A 9 5.75 8.98 1.39
C ALA A 9 6.13 9.79 0.14
N GLY A 10 7.28 10.49 0.15
CA GLY A 10 7.79 11.20 -1.01
C GLY A 10 8.08 10.27 -2.20
N ILE A 11 8.70 9.11 -1.95
CA ILE A 11 8.92 8.09 -2.99
C ILE A 11 7.58 7.60 -3.56
N LEU A 12 6.60 7.29 -2.72
CA LEU A 12 5.30 6.81 -3.17
C LEU A 12 4.54 7.84 -4.00
N LEU A 13 4.66 9.12 -3.67
CA LEU A 13 4.08 10.21 -4.48
C LEU A 13 4.75 10.30 -5.86
N VAL A 14 6.07 10.12 -5.94
CA VAL A 14 6.79 10.04 -7.23
C VAL A 14 6.39 8.80 -8.03
N LEU A 15 6.06 7.70 -7.36
CA LEU A 15 5.58 6.47 -8.01
C LEU A 15 4.10 6.52 -8.38
N TYR A 16 3.29 7.37 -7.76
CA TYR A 16 1.83 7.45 -8.00
C TYR A 16 1.44 7.62 -9.48
N PRO A 17 2.16 8.40 -10.31
CA PRO A 17 1.90 8.47 -11.75
C PRO A 17 1.92 7.11 -12.47
N THR A 18 2.58 6.08 -11.94
CA THR A 18 2.53 4.72 -12.52
C THR A 18 1.11 4.12 -12.48
N ALA A 19 0.30 4.44 -11.47
CA ALA A 19 -1.10 4.05 -11.43
C ALA A 19 -1.93 4.79 -12.50
N VAL A 20 -1.60 6.07 -12.75
CA VAL A 20 -2.21 6.86 -13.84
C VAL A 20 -1.85 6.25 -15.19
N PHE A 21 -0.59 5.86 -15.40
CA PHE A 21 -0.15 5.16 -16.59
C PHE A 21 -0.91 3.84 -16.81
N GLY A 22 -1.19 3.09 -15.73
CA GLY A 22 -2.05 1.90 -15.80
C GLY A 22 -3.47 2.23 -16.28
N GLY A 23 -4.04 3.35 -15.84
CA GLY A 23 -5.35 3.85 -16.30
C GLY A 23 -5.34 4.27 -17.77
N VAL A 24 -4.28 4.94 -18.22
CA VAL A 24 -4.09 5.28 -19.65
C VAL A 24 -3.93 4.02 -20.49
N SER A 25 -3.23 3.01 -19.99
CA SER A 25 -3.07 1.71 -20.67
C SER A 25 -4.42 1.00 -20.84
N LEU A 26 -5.25 1.00 -19.79
CA LEU A 26 -6.63 0.51 -19.84
C LEU A 26 -7.46 1.25 -20.87
N LEU A 27 -7.44 2.59 -20.85
CA LEU A 27 -8.16 3.41 -21.82
C LEU A 27 -7.70 3.09 -23.25
N ASN A 28 -6.39 3.00 -23.49
CA ASN A 28 -5.83 2.69 -24.79
C ASN A 28 -6.27 1.31 -25.31
N MET A 29 -6.32 0.30 -24.45
CA MET A 29 -6.83 -1.02 -24.82
C MET A 29 -8.34 -0.99 -25.11
N LEU A 30 -9.12 -0.25 -24.33
CA LEU A 30 -10.58 -0.12 -24.53
C LEU A 30 -10.94 0.58 -25.85
N VAL A 31 -10.20 1.62 -26.24
CA VAL A 31 -10.50 2.40 -27.45
C VAL A 31 -9.85 1.83 -28.71
N ASN A 32 -9.00 0.81 -28.59
CA ASN A 32 -8.33 0.17 -29.72
C ASN A 32 -8.91 -1.24 -29.98
N PRO A 33 -9.72 -1.42 -31.04
CA PRO A 33 -10.31 -2.71 -31.41
C PRO A 33 -9.27 -3.81 -31.71
N GLY A 34 -8.04 -3.45 -32.10
CA GLY A 34 -6.98 -4.41 -32.38
C GLY A 34 -6.26 -4.93 -31.13
N SER A 35 -6.64 -4.49 -29.93
CA SER A 35 -5.94 -4.84 -28.68
C SER A 35 -6.31 -6.23 -28.12
N GLY A 36 -7.39 -6.84 -28.63
CA GLY A 36 -7.95 -8.09 -28.10
C GLY A 36 -8.55 -7.96 -26.68
N TYR A 37 -8.68 -6.74 -26.17
CA TYR A 37 -9.13 -6.50 -24.80
C TYR A 37 -10.65 -6.62 -24.65
N ALA A 38 -11.43 -6.15 -25.63
CA ALA A 38 -12.89 -6.21 -25.60
C ALA A 38 -13.42 -7.65 -25.70
N GLU A 39 -12.63 -8.54 -26.31
CA GLU A 39 -12.94 -9.93 -26.60
C GLU A 39 -12.60 -10.88 -25.43
N ASN A 40 -11.84 -10.40 -24.44
CA ASN A 40 -11.33 -11.22 -23.34
C ASN A 40 -11.77 -10.68 -21.97
N ALA A 41 -12.92 -11.16 -21.49
CA ALA A 41 -13.48 -10.76 -20.20
C ALA A 41 -12.54 -11.09 -19.02
N PHE A 42 -11.82 -12.21 -19.07
CA PHE A 42 -10.89 -12.60 -18.01
C PHE A 42 -9.73 -11.59 -17.88
N ARG A 43 -9.16 -11.18 -19.02
CA ARG A 43 -8.13 -10.14 -19.09
C ARG A 43 -8.68 -8.78 -18.64
N GLN A 44 -9.93 -8.45 -18.98
CA GLN A 44 -10.57 -7.22 -18.50
C GLN A 44 -10.65 -7.16 -16.98
N ASP A 45 -11.11 -8.25 -16.36
CA ASP A 45 -11.28 -8.30 -14.91
C ASP A 45 -9.94 -8.13 -14.18
N LEU A 46 -8.89 -8.82 -14.61
CA LEU A 46 -7.57 -8.68 -13.96
C LEU A 46 -6.95 -7.31 -14.21
N TRP A 47 -7.02 -6.75 -15.41
CA TRP A 47 -6.46 -5.41 -15.62
C TRP A 47 -7.23 -4.32 -14.85
N ARG A 48 -8.56 -4.43 -14.75
CA ARG A 48 -9.36 -3.53 -13.91
C ARG A 48 -9.00 -3.68 -12.43
N ALA A 49 -8.84 -4.91 -11.94
CA ALA A 49 -8.40 -5.19 -10.58
C ALA A 49 -6.99 -4.62 -10.32
N GLY A 50 -6.05 -4.79 -11.26
CA GLY A 50 -4.70 -4.25 -11.17
C GLY A 50 -4.67 -2.73 -11.05
N HIS A 51 -5.42 -2.02 -11.88
CA HIS A 51 -5.49 -0.56 -11.83
C HIS A 51 -6.13 -0.06 -10.53
N ALA A 52 -7.25 -0.67 -10.12
CA ALA A 52 -7.93 -0.31 -8.88
C ALA A 52 -7.02 -0.48 -7.66
N HIS A 53 -6.35 -1.63 -7.54
CA HIS A 53 -5.44 -1.91 -6.44
C HIS A 53 -4.20 -0.99 -6.46
N ALA A 54 -3.65 -0.66 -7.63
CA ALA A 54 -2.50 0.25 -7.72
C ALA A 54 -2.82 1.62 -7.13
N ALA A 55 -3.94 2.22 -7.55
CA ALA A 55 -4.33 3.55 -7.09
C ALA A 55 -4.69 3.55 -5.61
N VAL A 56 -5.60 2.64 -5.18
CA VAL A 56 -6.12 2.66 -3.81
C VAL A 56 -5.05 2.26 -2.79
N LEU A 57 -4.15 1.32 -3.09
CA LEU A 57 -3.13 0.87 -2.15
C LEU A 57 -1.97 1.87 -2.03
N LEU A 58 -1.63 2.60 -3.09
CA LEU A 58 -0.68 3.72 -2.98
C LEU A 58 -1.27 4.84 -2.12
N LEU A 59 -2.55 5.18 -2.30
CA LEU A 59 -3.23 6.15 -1.43
C LEU A 59 -3.29 5.65 0.02
N LEU A 60 -3.71 4.42 0.23
CA LEU A 60 -3.77 3.79 1.56
C LEU A 60 -2.39 3.75 2.22
N SER A 61 -1.32 3.53 1.45
CA SER A 61 0.04 3.58 1.95
C SER A 61 0.38 4.95 2.54
N LEU A 62 0.02 6.04 1.84
CA LEU A 62 0.23 7.40 2.36
C LEU A 62 -0.55 7.65 3.67
N VAL A 63 -1.77 7.13 3.76
CA VAL A 63 -2.59 7.18 4.98
C VAL A 63 -1.92 6.40 6.12
N VAL A 64 -1.49 5.16 5.88
CA VAL A 64 -0.79 4.30 6.85
C VAL A 64 0.47 4.98 7.40
N LEU A 65 1.27 5.60 6.53
CA LEU A 65 2.49 6.31 6.93
C LEU A 65 2.21 7.50 7.86
N ARG A 66 1.03 8.12 7.77
CA ARG A 66 0.65 9.21 8.67
C ARG A 66 0.50 8.75 10.12
N TYR A 67 0.03 7.53 10.34
CA TYR A 67 -0.32 6.99 11.66
C TYR A 67 0.76 6.09 12.27
N VAL A 68 1.60 5.45 11.45
CA VAL A 68 2.53 4.39 11.92
C VAL A 68 3.48 4.84 13.02
N ASP A 69 3.91 6.11 13.01
CA ASP A 69 4.84 6.62 14.00
C ASP A 69 4.17 6.89 15.36
N GLU A 70 2.86 7.13 15.36
CA GLU A 70 2.03 7.41 16.55
C GLU A 70 1.53 6.12 17.22
N ALA A 71 1.52 5.00 16.50
CA ALA A 71 1.08 3.70 17.02
C ALA A 71 1.98 3.20 18.18
N ASN A 72 1.36 2.55 19.17
CA ASN A 72 2.05 1.91 20.29
C ASN A 72 2.61 0.53 19.86
N LEU A 73 3.70 0.58 19.10
CA LEU A 73 4.38 -0.57 18.52
C LEU A 73 5.89 -0.47 18.77
N SER A 74 6.55 -1.62 18.93
CA SER A 74 8.02 -1.65 18.93
C SER A 74 8.56 -1.24 17.56
N THR A 75 9.85 -0.89 17.50
CA THR A 75 10.52 -0.46 16.26
C THR A 75 10.34 -1.47 15.11
N GLY A 76 10.41 -2.77 15.41
CA GLY A 76 10.21 -3.84 14.41
C GLY A 76 8.79 -3.85 13.85
N TRP A 77 7.78 -3.81 14.70
CA TRP A 77 6.37 -3.78 14.27
C TRP A 77 6.00 -2.48 13.54
N LYS A 78 6.56 -1.33 13.94
CA LYS A 78 6.45 -0.09 13.16
C LYS A 78 7.06 -0.24 11.78
N SER A 79 8.22 -0.90 11.67
CA SER A 79 8.86 -1.15 10.37
C SER A 79 7.99 -2.04 9.47
N LEU A 80 7.40 -3.11 10.02
CA LEU A 80 6.46 -3.97 9.29
C LEU A 80 5.26 -3.15 8.78
N ALA A 81 4.54 -2.47 9.66
CA ALA A 81 3.38 -1.66 9.30
C ALA A 81 3.73 -0.58 8.25
N ARG A 82 4.93 0.01 8.32
CA ARG A 82 5.41 1.05 7.41
C ARG A 82 5.58 0.55 5.98
N HIS A 83 6.04 -0.69 5.78
CA HIS A 83 6.41 -1.20 4.44
C HIS A 83 5.42 -2.20 3.86
N ALA A 84 4.60 -2.83 4.69
CA ALA A 84 3.72 -3.92 4.28
C ALA A 84 2.63 -3.48 3.26
N VAL A 85 2.00 -2.32 3.46
CA VAL A 85 1.01 -1.77 2.51
C VAL A 85 1.66 -1.24 1.22
N PRO A 86 2.78 -0.49 1.27
CA PRO A 86 3.54 -0.14 0.07
C PRO A 86 3.98 -1.36 -0.76
N LEU A 87 4.40 -2.43 -0.10
CA LEU A 87 4.78 -3.67 -0.78
C LEU A 87 3.57 -4.30 -1.48
N ALA A 88 2.41 -4.35 -0.81
CA ALA A 88 1.16 -4.82 -1.43
C ALA A 88 0.74 -3.96 -2.63
N ALA A 89 0.95 -2.63 -2.56
CA ALA A 89 0.66 -1.70 -3.65
C ALA A 89 1.49 -1.94 -4.92
N ILE A 90 2.58 -2.70 -4.81
CA ILE A 90 3.39 -3.14 -5.95
C ILE A 90 3.00 -4.56 -6.36
N LEU A 91 2.95 -5.49 -5.40
CA LEU A 91 2.75 -6.91 -5.68
C LEU A 91 1.40 -7.22 -6.32
N LEU A 92 0.29 -6.62 -5.84
CA LEU A 92 -1.04 -6.90 -6.40
C LEU A 92 -1.16 -6.42 -7.85
N PRO A 93 -0.82 -5.16 -8.19
CA PRO A 93 -0.88 -4.71 -9.58
C PRO A 93 0.04 -5.49 -10.51
N VAL A 94 1.27 -5.82 -10.07
CA VAL A 94 2.19 -6.65 -10.86
C VAL A 94 1.58 -8.02 -11.14
N ALA A 95 0.99 -8.67 -10.13
CA ALA A 95 0.32 -9.95 -10.30
C ALA A 95 -0.82 -9.86 -11.32
N PHE A 96 -1.69 -8.87 -11.18
CA PHE A 96 -2.89 -8.75 -12.00
C PHE A 96 -2.60 -8.32 -13.44
N PHE A 97 -1.67 -7.39 -13.67
CA PHE A 97 -1.31 -6.98 -15.03
C PHE A 97 -0.47 -8.03 -15.76
N LEU A 98 0.57 -8.54 -15.09
CA LEU A 98 1.58 -9.35 -15.78
C LEU A 98 1.19 -10.83 -15.89
N SER A 99 0.20 -11.28 -15.13
CA SER A 99 -0.30 -12.66 -15.27
C SER A 99 -1.10 -12.90 -16.54
N VAL A 100 -1.60 -11.84 -17.20
CA VAL A 100 -2.45 -11.90 -18.41
C VAL A 100 -2.02 -10.89 -19.49
N LEU A 101 -0.71 -10.83 -19.77
CA LEU A 101 -0.18 -9.99 -20.85
C LEU A 101 -0.68 -10.39 -22.25
N PRO A 102 -0.70 -11.68 -22.63
CA PRO A 102 -1.21 -12.09 -23.95
C PRO A 102 -2.68 -11.72 -24.12
N ALA A 103 -3.06 -11.28 -25.32
CA ALA A 103 -4.43 -10.86 -25.61
C ALA A 103 -5.43 -12.02 -25.53
N ASP A 104 -4.97 -13.23 -25.82
CA ASP A 104 -5.72 -14.49 -25.82
C ASP A 104 -5.59 -15.29 -24.51
N ALA A 105 -5.01 -14.69 -23.45
CA ALA A 105 -4.83 -15.37 -22.17
C ALA A 105 -6.19 -15.78 -21.57
N THR A 106 -6.40 -17.09 -21.38
CA THR A 106 -7.60 -17.67 -20.76
C THR A 106 -7.40 -18.03 -19.29
N GLU A 107 -6.15 -18.03 -18.82
CA GLU A 107 -5.76 -18.27 -17.44
C GLU A 107 -4.54 -17.40 -17.07
N PRO A 108 -4.32 -17.13 -15.78
CA PRO A 108 -3.18 -16.32 -15.38
C PRO A 108 -1.91 -17.18 -15.29
N ASN A 109 -0.77 -16.63 -15.71
CA ASN A 109 0.52 -17.28 -15.46
C ASN A 109 0.90 -17.24 -13.96
N GLY A 110 2.02 -17.89 -13.61
CA GLY A 110 2.48 -18.02 -12.22
C GLY A 110 2.71 -16.70 -11.46
N LEU A 111 2.82 -15.55 -12.12
CA LEU A 111 2.91 -14.25 -11.44
C LEU A 111 1.67 -13.93 -10.61
N ILE A 112 0.53 -14.59 -10.85
CA ILE A 112 -0.67 -14.46 -10.02
C ILE A 112 -0.41 -14.79 -8.55
N TYR A 113 0.60 -15.63 -8.26
CA TYR A 113 0.94 -15.94 -6.87
C TYR A 113 1.41 -14.73 -6.06
N LEU A 114 1.93 -13.69 -6.73
CA LEU A 114 2.29 -12.43 -6.08
C LEU A 114 1.07 -11.72 -5.49
N ALA A 115 -0.14 -11.96 -6.01
CA ALA A 115 -1.37 -11.40 -5.43
C ALA A 115 -1.61 -11.95 -4.02
N TYR A 116 -1.38 -13.24 -3.79
CA TYR A 116 -1.51 -13.83 -2.46
C TYR A 116 -0.44 -13.30 -1.50
N VAL A 117 0.81 -13.20 -1.95
CA VAL A 117 1.90 -12.64 -1.13
C VAL A 117 1.59 -11.20 -0.74
N GLY A 118 1.14 -10.38 -1.69
CA GLY A 118 0.77 -9.01 -1.42
C GLY A 118 -0.49 -8.89 -0.54
N ALA A 119 -1.46 -9.80 -0.67
CA ALA A 119 -2.64 -9.83 0.20
C ALA A 119 -2.26 -10.15 1.65
N VAL A 120 -1.38 -11.13 1.86
CA VAL A 120 -0.82 -11.44 3.19
C VAL A 120 -0.06 -10.23 3.74
N SER A 121 0.77 -9.58 2.92
CA SER A 121 1.47 -8.35 3.31
C SER A 121 0.49 -7.25 3.73
N LEU A 122 -0.53 -6.98 2.92
CA LEU A 122 -1.56 -5.98 3.20
C LEU A 122 -2.25 -6.23 4.54
N ILE A 123 -2.74 -7.46 4.74
CA ILE A 123 -3.43 -7.87 5.97
C ILE A 123 -2.51 -7.73 7.18
N ALA A 124 -1.28 -8.22 7.08
CA ALA A 124 -0.30 -8.13 8.16
C ALA A 124 -0.02 -6.66 8.54
N GLY A 125 0.16 -5.78 7.55
CA GLY A 125 0.38 -4.35 7.77
C GLY A 125 -0.80 -3.65 8.44
N LEU A 126 -2.01 -3.87 7.92
CA LEU A 126 -3.23 -3.23 8.43
C LEU A 126 -3.58 -3.70 9.83
N LEU A 127 -3.49 -5.01 10.11
CA LEU A 127 -3.74 -5.54 11.45
C LEU A 127 -2.68 -5.06 12.44
N THR A 128 -1.40 -5.06 12.05
CA THR A 128 -0.31 -4.56 12.91
C THR A 128 -0.55 -3.10 13.28
N LEU A 129 -0.84 -2.24 12.30
CA LEU A 129 -1.09 -0.83 12.55
C LEU A 129 -2.36 -0.63 13.38
N GLY A 130 -3.48 -1.25 12.98
CA GLY A 130 -4.77 -1.11 13.65
C GLY A 130 -4.70 -1.51 15.11
N VAL A 131 -4.14 -2.68 15.41
CA VAL A 131 -3.91 -3.13 16.79
C VAL A 131 -2.98 -2.17 17.54
N GLY A 132 -1.92 -1.69 16.89
CA GLY A 132 -0.98 -0.72 17.47
C GLY A 132 -1.61 0.63 17.83
N LEU A 133 -2.62 1.07 17.06
CA LEU A 133 -3.37 2.30 17.34
C LEU A 133 -4.41 2.10 18.45
N LEU A 134 -5.01 0.91 18.55
CA LEU A 134 -5.98 0.58 19.60
C LEU A 134 -5.34 0.33 20.97
N ARG A 135 -4.07 -0.08 21.01
CA ARG A 135 -3.30 -0.20 22.24
C ARG A 135 -2.96 1.21 22.74
N GLY A 136 -3.72 1.71 23.73
CA GLY A 136 -3.54 3.05 24.29
C GLY A 136 -2.09 3.37 24.67
N GLN A 137 -1.73 4.66 24.65
CA GLN A 137 -0.46 5.11 25.21
C GLN A 137 -0.45 4.87 26.72
N PRO A 138 0.65 4.36 27.31
CA PRO A 138 0.82 4.39 28.76
C PRO A 138 0.60 5.84 29.26
N PRO A 139 -0.07 6.05 30.40
CA PRO A 139 -0.23 7.40 30.94
C PRO A 139 1.14 8.05 31.07
N ALA A 140 1.26 9.30 30.63
CA ALA A 140 2.49 10.07 30.78
C ALA A 140 2.88 10.06 32.27
N SER A 141 4.13 9.71 32.57
CA SER A 141 4.65 9.84 33.93
C SER A 141 4.42 11.29 34.38
N PRO A 142 3.87 11.52 35.60
CA PRO A 142 3.65 12.86 36.09
C PRO A 142 4.96 13.64 36.03
N ALA A 143 4.88 14.88 35.54
CA ALA A 143 6.04 15.76 35.44
C ALA A 143 6.74 15.83 36.82
N PRO A 144 8.08 15.77 36.87
CA PRO A 144 8.79 15.94 38.13
C PRO A 144 8.37 17.27 38.75
N ALA A 145 7.94 17.21 40.02
CA ALA A 145 7.53 18.40 40.76
C ALA A 145 8.64 19.45 40.71
N ASP A 146 8.29 20.67 40.29
CA ASP A 146 9.19 21.81 40.23
C ASP A 146 9.68 22.12 41.65
N SER A 147 10.85 21.58 41.99
CA SER A 147 11.55 21.89 43.23
C SER A 147 12.37 23.16 43.01
N SER A 148 11.71 24.28 42.74
CA SER A 148 12.34 25.60 42.84
C SER A 148 12.45 25.98 44.32
N PRO A 149 13.67 26.12 44.89
CA PRO A 149 13.80 26.58 46.26
C PRO A 149 13.34 28.04 46.33
N ALA A 150 12.43 28.32 47.27
CA ALA A 150 12.02 29.66 47.63
C ALA A 150 13.27 30.50 47.95
N ARG A 151 13.56 31.50 47.11
CA ARG A 151 14.56 32.52 47.43
C ARG A 151 13.96 33.42 48.50
N LEU A 152 14.54 33.37 49.70
CA LEU A 152 14.37 34.36 50.77
C LEU A 152 15.18 35.61 50.48
#